data_AF-T1B389-F1
#
_entry.id   AF-T1B389-F1
#
_cell.length_a   1.000
_cell.length_b   1.000
_cell.length_c   1.000
_cell.angle_alpha   90.00
_cell.angle_beta   90.00
_cell.angle_gamma   90.00
#
_symmetry.space_group_name_H-M   'P 1'
#
loop_
_entity.id
_entity.type
_entity.pdbx_description
1 polymer ?
#
loop_
_entity_poly.entity_id
_entity_poly.type
_entity_poly.pdbx_seq_one_letter_code
_entity_poly.pdbx_strand_id
1 'polypeptide(L)' 'MPIRSAFMERLTGLLPPTLDRVFLSNSGTEAVEAAIKFARAATGRPKVVAALRGFHGRTFGALSATARKEFRDGF' A
#
# COMPACT_ATOMS: atom_id res chain seq x y z
N MET A 1 21.63 -8.29 15.84
CA MET A 1 20.35 -8.46 15.12
C MET A 1 20.60 -8.38 13.61
N PRO A 2 19.91 -9.18 12.77
CA PRO A 2 19.96 -9.01 11.31
C PRO A 2 19.50 -7.62 10.87
N ILE A 3 20.12 -7.02 9.85
CA ILE A 3 19.87 -5.61 9.45
C ILE A 3 18.41 -5.31 9.14
N ARG A 4 17.71 -6.25 8.49
CA ARG A 4 16.28 -6.15 8.20
C ARG A 4 15.44 -6.05 9.48
N SER A 5 15.75 -6.86 10.50
CA SER A 5 15.02 -6.84 11.77
C SER A 5 15.25 -5.52 12.51
N ALA A 6 16.50 -5.06 12.56
CA ALA A 6 16.85 -3.77 13.18
C ALA A 6 16.16 -2.60 12.49
N PHE A 7 16.08 -2.61 11.16
CA PHE A 7 15.34 -1.61 10.39
C PHE A 7 13.84 -1.63 10.73
N MET A 8 13.22 -2.81 10.73
CA MET A 8 11.79 -2.96 11.03
C MET A 8 11.46 -2.51 12.45
N GLU A 9 12.27 -2.89 13.45
CA GLU A 9 12.12 -2.46 14.84
C GLU A 9 12.23 -0.93 14.97
N ARG A 10 13.24 -0.34 14.33
CA ARG A 10 13.40 1.12 14.33
C ARG A 10 12.23 1.82 13.66
N LEU A 11 11.72 1.29 12.54
CA LEU A 11 10.59 1.86 11.83
C LEU A 11 9.31 1.80 12.67
N THR A 12 8.99 0.64 13.26
CA THR A 12 7.80 0.50 14.11
C THR A 12 7.86 1.41 15.33
N GLY A 13 9.04 1.67 15.89
CA GLY A 13 9.22 2.61 17.00
C GLY A 13 8.93 4.08 16.66
N LEU A 14 8.80 4.44 15.38
CA LEU A 14 8.45 5.79 14.92
C LEU A 14 6.97 5.95 14.55
N LEU A 15 6.21 4.85 14.49
CA LEU A 15 4.81 4.84 14.08
C LEU A 15 3.87 5.02 15.29
N PRO A 16 2.60 5.40 15.07
CA PRO A 16 1.58 5.32 16.12
C PRO A 16 1.52 3.93 16.76
N PRO A 17 1.20 3.80 18.06
CA PRO A 17 1.20 2.52 18.77
C PRO A 17 0.31 1.43 18.15
N THR A 18 -0.69 1.81 17.36
CA THR A 18 -1.60 0.90 16.65
C THR A 18 -0.98 0.27 15.39
N LEU A 19 0.24 0.67 14.99
CA LEU A 19 0.93 0.19 13.79
C LEU A 19 2.25 -0.51 14.20
N ASP A 20 2.17 -1.80 14.50
CA ASP A 20 3.26 -2.63 15.03
C ASP A 20 3.79 -3.70 14.05
N ARG A 21 3.37 -3.62 12.78
CA ARG A 21 3.76 -4.54 11.70
C ARG A 21 4.20 -3.77 10.47
N VAL A 22 5.25 -4.27 9.82
CA VAL A 22 5.82 -3.69 8.59
C VAL A 22 5.91 -4.76 7.52
N PHE A 23 5.51 -4.41 6.30
CA PHE A 23 5.79 -5.18 5.09
C PHE A 23 6.74 -4.35 4.22
N LEU A 24 7.85 -4.94 3.79
CA LEU A 24 8.83 -4.27 2.93
C LEU A 24 8.53 -4.61 1.47
N SER A 25 8.47 -3.59 0.62
CA SER A 25 8.32 -3.70 -0.83
C SER A 25 9.43 -2.91 -1.54
N ASN A 26 9.54 -3.06 -2.86
CA ASN A 26 10.56 -2.42 -3.68
C ASN A 26 10.10 -1.05 -4.21
N SER A 27 8.82 -0.72 -4.07
CA SER A 27 8.25 0.52 -4.58
C SER A 27 6.96 0.92 -3.84
N GLY A 28 6.52 2.17 -4.07
CA GLY A 28 5.24 2.67 -3.57
C GLY A 28 4.03 1.95 -4.17
N THR A 29 4.07 1.59 -5.46
CA THR A 29 2.95 0.86 -6.10
C THR A 29 2.78 -0.54 -5.50
N GLU A 30 3.89 -1.24 -5.20
CA GLU A 30 3.84 -2.53 -4.49
C GLU A 30 3.36 -2.40 -3.05
N ALA A 31 3.71 -1.30 -2.35
CA ALA A 31 3.19 -1.03 -1.01
C ALA A 31 1.67 -0.84 -1.03
N VAL A 32 1.13 -0.18 -2.05
CA VAL A 32 -0.32 -0.02 -2.25
C VAL A 32 -0.99 -1.35 -2.61
N GLU A 33 -0.38 -2.18 -3.48
CA GLU A 33 -0.90 -3.54 -3.75
C GLU A 33 -1.00 -4.37 -2.47
N ALA A 34 0.05 -4.32 -1.62
CA ALA A 34 0.04 -4.99 -0.33
C ALA A 34 -1.06 -4.45 0.59
N ALA A 35 -1.24 -3.12 0.67
CA ALA A 35 -2.30 -2.49 1.45
C ALA A 35 -3.70 -2.93 0.98
N ILE A 36 -3.97 -2.96 -0.32
CA ILE A 36 -5.24 -3.45 -0.89
C ILE A 36 -5.46 -4.92 -0.53
N LYS A 37 -4.43 -5.77 -0.65
CA LYS A 37 -4.49 -7.20 -0.28
C LYS A 37 -4.78 -7.38 1.20
N PHE A 38 -4.08 -6.69 2.09
CA PHE A 38 -4.28 -6.79 3.53
C PHE A 38 -5.66 -6.28 3.95
N ALA A 39 -6.13 -5.17 3.39
CA ALA A 39 -7.47 -4.65 3.66
C ALA A 39 -8.56 -5.66 3.24
N ARG A 40 -8.43 -6.27 2.05
CA ARG A 40 -9.37 -7.30 1.58
C ARG A 40 -9.30 -8.56 2.45
N ALA A 41 -8.12 -9.03 2.79
CA ALA A 41 -7.94 -10.23 3.61
C ALA A 41 -8.49 -10.04 5.03
N ALA A 42 -8.26 -8.88 5.65
CA ALA A 42 -8.71 -8.60 7.00
C ALA A 42 -10.23 -8.33 7.09
N THR A 43 -10.84 -7.75 6.05
CA THR A 43 -12.25 -7.32 6.08
C THR A 43 -13.20 -8.21 5.31
N GLY A 44 -12.71 -9.02 4.36
CA GLY A 44 -13.53 -9.74 3.38
C GLY A 44 -14.23 -8.84 2.34
N ARG A 45 -13.98 -7.53 2.35
CA ARG A 45 -14.68 -6.56 1.50
C ARG A 45 -13.86 -6.26 0.24
N PRO A 46 -14.40 -6.47 -0.98
CA PRO A 46 -13.62 -6.32 -2.21
C PRO A 46 -13.46 -4.86 -2.67
N LYS A 47 -14.38 -3.97 -2.27
CA LYS A 47 -14.42 -2.57 -2.72
C LYS A 47 -13.46 -1.69 -1.92
N VAL A 48 -12.74 -0.82 -2.63
CA VAL A 48 -11.85 0.21 -2.08
C VAL A 48 -12.38 1.58 -2.53
N VAL A 49 -12.44 2.55 -1.62
CA VAL A 49 -12.77 3.94 -1.95
C VAL A 49 -11.47 4.73 -2.03
N ALA A 50 -11.27 5.46 -3.12
CA ALA A 50 -10.10 6.30 -3.35
C ALA A 50 -10.52 7.76 -3.58
N ALA A 51 -9.65 8.69 -3.20
CA ALA A 51 -9.91 10.11 -3.33
C ALA A 51 -9.79 10.58 -4.80
N LEU A 52 -10.63 11.53 -5.19
CA LEU A 52 -10.45 12.24 -6.45
C LEU A 52 -9.07 12.93 -6.47
N ARG A 53 -8.43 12.95 -7.65
CA ARG A 53 -7.06 13.45 -7.86
C ARG A 53 -5.96 12.68 -7.10
N GLY A 54 -6.28 11.58 -6.42
CA GLY A 54 -5.30 10.70 -5.78
C GLY A 54 -4.41 9.97 -6.80
N PHE A 55 -3.17 9.71 -6.40
CA PHE A 55 -2.20 8.90 -7.15
C PHE A 55 -1.67 7.80 -6.25
N HIS A 56 -1.91 6.55 -6.63
CA HIS A 56 -1.60 5.38 -5.81
C HIS A 56 -0.66 4.40 -6.51
N GLY A 57 -0.22 4.70 -7.73
CA GLY A 57 0.67 3.86 -8.53
C GLY A 57 0.06 3.44 -9.85
N ARG A 58 0.78 2.56 -10.55
CA ARG A 58 0.51 2.17 -11.95
C ARG A 58 0.48 0.65 -12.19
N THR A 59 0.73 -0.18 -11.17
CA THR A 59 0.37 -1.61 -11.22
C THR A 59 -1.15 -1.77 -11.16
N PHE A 60 -1.72 -2.86 -11.69
CA PHE A 60 -3.18 -2.92 -11.91
C PHE A 60 -4.05 -2.65 -10.68
N GLY A 61 -3.70 -3.18 -9.50
CA GLY A 61 -4.46 -2.92 -8.28
C GLY A 61 -4.31 -1.48 -7.82
N ALA A 62 -3.09 -0.97 -7.75
CA ALA A 62 -2.81 0.42 -7.43
C ALA A 62 -3.45 1.42 -8.42
N LEU A 63 -3.41 1.10 -9.72
CA LEU A 63 -3.97 1.90 -10.80
C LEU A 63 -5.49 2.01 -10.69
N SER A 64 -6.16 0.97 -10.20
CA SER A 64 -7.60 1.01 -9.92
C SER A 64 -7.99 2.04 -8.86
N ALA A 65 -7.04 2.45 -8.00
CA ALA A 65 -7.21 3.54 -7.03
C ALA A 65 -6.67 4.89 -7.53
N THR A 66 -5.88 4.94 -8.61
CA THR A 66 -5.34 6.19 -9.17
C THR A 66 -6.41 6.93 -9.98
N ALA A 67 -6.66 8.21 -9.65
CA ALA A 67 -7.78 8.95 -10.20
C ALA A 67 -7.58 9.41 -11.66
N ARG A 68 -6.36 9.82 -12.03
CA ARG A 68 -6.09 10.44 -13.34
C ARG A 68 -6.34 9.43 -14.47
N LYS A 69 -7.23 9.82 -15.38
CA LYS A 69 -7.71 8.97 -16.49
C LYS A 69 -6.60 8.61 -17.49
N GLU A 70 -5.70 9.54 -17.77
CA GLU A 70 -4.51 9.35 -18.62
C GLU A 70 -3.63 8.16 -18.23
N PHE A 71 -3.58 7.78 -16.95
CA PHE A 71 -2.82 6.62 -16.50
C PHE A 71 -3.59 5.31 -16.66
N ARG A 72 -4.91 5.38 -16.82
CA ARG A 72 -5.84 4.25 -16.87
C ARG A 72 -6.25 3.90 -18.30
N ASP A 73 -6.45 4.88 -19.17
CA ASP A 73 -6.99 4.69 -20.53
C ASP A 73 -6.01 4.01 -21.51
N GLY A 74 -4.74 3.81 -21.13
CA GLY A 74 -3.72 3.18 -21.98
C GLY A 74 -3.63 1.66 -21.86
N PHE A 75 -4.56 1.02 -21.15
CA PHE A 75 -4.58 -0.42 -20.83
C PHE A 75 -6.01 -0.94 -20.88
#